data_AF-A0A7J3JAR6-F1
#
_entry.id   AF-A0A7J3JAR6-F1
#
_cell.length_a   1.000
_cell.length_b   1.000
_cell.length_c   1.000
_cell.angle_alpha   90.00
_cell.angle_beta   90.00
_cell.angle_gamma   90.00
#
_symmetry.space_group_name_H-M   'P 1'
#
loop_
_entity.id
_entity.type
_entity.pdbx_description
1 polymer ?
#
loop_
_entity_poly.entity_id
_entity_poly.type
_entity_poly.pdbx_seq_one_letter_code
_entity_poly.pdbx_strand_id
1 'polypeptide(L)'
;MYEQLYAAWRREIEDPSLGGLPPDFYAKIADYLVHIREEVSKPAEKKTVKSSLLEHEARNVERMLKELLDLRYRKILKTITRLHKAPIELLANEEAKMCESFVGFASAYEQFAKNLMQGHQAPITVTVIQTKPVIQTPEAPKPEFKPPTHVTHKRLTLRFTKAIP
;
A
#
# COMPACT_ATOMS: atom_id res chain seq x y z
N MET A 1 16.03 6.08 -16.35
CA MET A 1 14.65 6.03 -15.80
C MET A 1 13.80 7.19 -16.30
N TYR A 2 14.30 8.43 -16.33
CA TYR A 2 13.56 9.61 -16.80
C TYR A 2 12.74 9.39 -18.07
N GLU A 3 13.38 8.95 -19.15
CA GLU A 3 12.73 8.70 -20.45
C GLU A 3 11.58 7.68 -20.37
N GLN A 4 11.73 6.64 -19.54
CA GLN A 4 10.69 5.63 -19.36
C GLN A 4 9.48 6.22 -18.61
N LEU A 5 9.72 7.06 -17.60
CA LEU A 5 8.64 7.79 -16.91
C LEU A 5 7.96 8.77 -17.87
N TYR A 6 8.73 9.54 -18.62
CA TYR A 6 8.19 10.50 -19.58
C TYR A 6 7.33 9.80 -20.64
N ALA A 7 7.81 8.71 -21.23
CA ALA A 7 7.04 7.92 -22.20
C ALA A 7 5.75 7.33 -21.59
N ALA A 8 5.83 6.79 -20.36
CA ALA A 8 4.66 6.25 -19.67
C ALA A 8 3.63 7.35 -19.36
N TRP A 9 4.07 8.48 -18.80
CA TRP A 9 3.24 9.65 -18.50
C TRP A 9 2.59 10.23 -19.74
N ARG A 10 3.36 10.44 -20.81
CA ARG A 10 2.87 10.96 -22.08
C ARG A 10 1.79 10.05 -22.68
N ARG A 11 2.05 8.74 -22.76
CA ARG A 11 1.08 7.77 -23.24
C ARG A 11 -0.19 7.77 -22.38
N GLU A 12 -0.06 7.90 -21.06
CA GLU A 12 -1.22 7.93 -20.18
C GLU A 12 -2.08 9.19 -20.35
N ILE A 13 -1.48 10.31 -20.75
CA ILE A 13 -2.22 11.54 -21.09
C ILE A 13 -2.91 11.41 -22.45
N GLU A 14 -2.19 10.92 -23.46
CA GLU A 14 -2.66 10.91 -24.85
C GLU A 14 -3.72 9.82 -25.10
N ASP A 15 -3.55 8.64 -24.50
CA ASP A 15 -4.46 7.52 -24.69
C ASP A 15 -5.60 7.56 -23.65
N PRO A 16 -6.89 7.52 -24.05
CA PRO A 16 -8.00 7.42 -23.10
C PRO A 16 -8.09 6.07 -22.38
N SER A 17 -7.46 5.02 -22.92
CA SER A 17 -7.41 3.68 -22.32
C SER A 17 -6.28 3.56 -21.29
N LEU A 18 -6.34 2.51 -20.47
CA LEU A 18 -5.32 2.23 -19.45
C LEU A 18 -4.07 1.69 -20.13
N GLY A 19 -2.97 2.45 -20.07
CA GLY A 19 -1.68 1.98 -20.59
C GLY A 19 -1.08 0.87 -19.73
N GLY A 20 -0.45 -0.13 -20.33
CA GLY A 20 0.25 -1.17 -19.57
C GLY A 20 1.54 -0.66 -18.93
N LEU A 21 1.74 -0.88 -17.64
CA LEU A 21 2.99 -0.58 -16.93
C LEU A 21 3.77 -1.87 -16.60
N PRO A 22 5.12 -1.84 -16.64
CA PRO A 22 5.92 -2.93 -16.12
C PRO A 22 5.64 -3.19 -14.62
N PRO A 23 5.68 -4.45 -14.15
CA PRO A 23 5.40 -4.80 -12.75
C PRO A 23 6.29 -4.07 -11.73
N ASP A 24 7.54 -3.79 -12.10
CA ASP A 24 8.57 -3.18 -11.25
C ASP A 24 8.73 -1.66 -11.46
N PHE A 25 7.81 -1.03 -12.19
CA PHE A 25 7.94 0.36 -12.62
C PHE A 25 8.06 1.33 -11.44
N TYR A 26 7.22 1.20 -10.42
CA TYR A 26 7.25 2.12 -9.28
C TYR A 26 8.48 1.93 -8.39
N ALA A 27 8.94 0.68 -8.21
CA ALA A 27 10.20 0.40 -7.53
C ALA A 27 11.38 1.13 -8.20
N LYS A 28 11.51 1.02 -9.53
CA LYS A 28 12.55 1.72 -10.29
C LYS A 28 12.48 3.24 -10.17
N ILE A 29 11.29 3.83 -10.07
CA ILE A 29 11.13 5.27 -9.87
C ILE A 29 11.56 5.68 -8.47
N ALA A 30 11.19 4.89 -7.45
CA ALA A 30 11.58 5.15 -6.08
C ALA A 30 13.12 5.14 -5.95
N ASP A 31 13.79 4.12 -6.49
CA ASP A 31 15.25 4.02 -6.50
C ASP A 31 15.90 5.20 -7.23
N TYR A 32 15.31 5.61 -8.35
CA TYR A 32 15.80 6.74 -9.12
C TYR A 32 15.68 8.08 -8.37
N LEU A 33 14.57 8.32 -7.67
CA LEU A 33 14.40 9.50 -6.83
C LEU A 33 15.37 9.52 -5.64
N VAL A 34 15.64 8.36 -5.03
CA VAL A 34 16.65 8.22 -3.98
C VAL A 34 18.03 8.61 -4.53
N HIS A 35 18.42 8.05 -5.68
CA HIS A 35 19.70 8.39 -6.31
C HIS A 35 19.84 9.88 -6.62
N ILE A 36 18.81 10.54 -7.16
CA ILE A 36 18.89 11.99 -7.43
C ILE A 36 19.11 12.77 -6.13
N ARG A 37 18.41 12.40 -5.04
CA ARG A 37 18.52 13.07 -3.73
C ARG A 37 19.90 12.87 -3.10
N GLU A 38 20.47 11.67 -3.25
CA GLU A 38 21.82 11.36 -2.78
C GLU A 38 22.88 12.19 -3.52
N GLU A 39 22.80 12.28 -4.84
CA GLU A 39 23.72 13.09 -5.65
C GLU A 39 23.64 14.58 -5.28
N VAL A 40 22.43 15.14 -5.14
CA VAL A 40 22.23 16.55 -4.74
C VAL A 40 22.75 16.83 -3.32
N SER A 41 22.69 15.85 -2.42
CA SER A 41 23.13 16.01 -1.02
C SER A 41 24.65 16.01 -0.84
N LYS A 42 25.41 15.57 -1.85
CA LYS A 42 26.88 15.50 -1.77
C LYS A 42 27.48 16.90 -1.56
N PRO A 43 28.32 17.11 -0.54
CA PRO A 43 28.90 18.42 -0.23
C PRO A 43 29.68 19.05 -1.39
N ALA A 44 30.35 18.21 -2.21
CA ALA A 44 31.15 18.63 -3.34
C ALA A 44 30.32 19.20 -4.52
N GLU A 45 29.02 18.94 -4.58
CA GLU A 45 28.15 19.36 -5.68
C GLU A 45 27.31 20.60 -5.34
N LYS A 46 27.34 21.07 -4.08
CA LYS A 46 26.57 22.23 -3.63
C LYS A 46 26.98 23.47 -4.44
N LYS A 47 26.02 24.01 -5.21
CA LYS A 47 26.13 25.20 -6.08
C LYS A 47 26.74 24.97 -7.48
N THR A 48 26.75 23.73 -7.96
CA THR A 48 27.15 23.45 -9.35
C THR A 48 25.95 23.54 -10.30
N VAL A 49 26.22 23.73 -11.59
CA VAL A 49 25.18 23.61 -12.64
C VAL A 49 24.56 22.21 -12.59
N LYS A 50 25.36 21.18 -12.28
CA LYS A 50 24.90 19.80 -12.12
C LYS A 50 23.87 19.67 -10.99
N SER A 51 24.12 20.24 -9.81
CA SER A 51 23.14 20.16 -8.70
C SER A 51 21.83 20.87 -9.05
N SER A 52 21.91 22.04 -9.70
CA SER A 52 20.72 22.75 -10.18
C SER A 52 19.94 21.90 -11.19
N LEU A 53 20.61 21.25 -12.14
CA LEU A 53 19.97 20.38 -13.12
C LEU A 53 19.27 19.19 -12.47
N LEU A 54 19.94 18.51 -11.52
CA LEU A 54 19.37 17.38 -10.78
C LEU A 54 18.16 17.79 -9.93
N GLU A 55 18.17 18.97 -9.33
CA GLU A 55 17.00 19.50 -8.63
C GLU A 55 15.82 19.76 -9.57
N HIS A 56 16.06 20.28 -10.78
CA HIS A 56 15.02 20.46 -11.78
C HIS A 56 14.46 19.11 -12.25
N GLU A 57 15.34 18.13 -12.45
CA GLU A 57 14.97 16.77 -12.82
C GLU A 57 14.08 16.13 -11.75
N ALA A 58 14.46 16.21 -10.47
CA ALA A 58 13.65 15.72 -9.36
C ALA A 58 12.26 16.35 -9.34
N ARG A 59 12.17 17.68 -9.47
CA ARG A 59 10.87 18.39 -9.54
C ARG A 59 10.01 17.93 -10.71
N ASN A 60 10.62 17.71 -11.89
CA ASN A 60 9.91 17.22 -13.07
C ASN A 60 9.42 15.79 -12.89
N VAL A 61 10.26 14.91 -12.34
CA VAL A 61 9.90 13.52 -12.02
C VAL A 61 8.73 13.48 -11.04
N GLU A 62 8.79 14.25 -9.96
CA GLU A 62 7.71 14.31 -8.97
C GLU A 62 6.40 14.81 -9.58
N ARG A 63 6.46 15.82 -10.46
CA ARG A 63 5.29 16.32 -11.20
C ARG A 63 4.70 15.25 -12.14
N MET A 64 5.52 14.66 -13.00
CA MET A 64 5.08 13.62 -13.94
C MET A 64 4.50 12.42 -13.20
N LEU A 65 5.14 11.99 -12.11
CA LEU A 65 4.68 10.86 -11.30
C LEU A 65 3.32 11.15 -10.66
N LYS A 66 3.13 12.34 -10.09
CA LYS A 66 1.85 12.75 -9.49
C LYS A 66 0.71 12.72 -10.51
N GLU A 67 0.94 13.31 -11.69
CA GLU A 67 -0.05 13.33 -12.76
C GLU A 67 -0.33 11.91 -13.30
N LEU A 68 0.72 11.10 -13.48
CA LEU A 68 0.60 9.71 -13.92
C LEU A 68 -0.26 8.90 -12.94
N LEU A 69 0.02 8.97 -11.64
CA LEU A 69 -0.73 8.25 -10.61
C LEU A 69 -2.22 8.64 -10.61
N ASP A 70 -2.53 9.92 -10.72
CA ASP A 70 -3.90 10.43 -10.71
C ASP A 70 -4.69 9.99 -11.97
N LEU A 71 -4.07 10.06 -13.15
CA LEU A 71 -4.66 9.57 -14.40
C LEU A 71 -4.90 8.07 -14.36
N ARG A 72 -3.89 7.31 -13.92
CA ARG A 72 -3.98 5.86 -13.81
C ARG A 72 -5.06 5.43 -12.83
N TYR A 73 -5.11 6.03 -11.64
CA TYR A 73 -6.13 5.75 -10.64
C TYR A 73 -7.55 5.87 -11.24
N ARG A 74 -7.84 6.98 -11.92
CA ARG A 74 -9.15 7.19 -12.58
C ARG A 74 -9.45 6.12 -13.63
N LYS A 75 -8.48 5.76 -14.46
CA LYS A 75 -8.65 4.77 -15.53
C LYS A 75 -8.80 3.35 -15.01
N ILE A 76 -8.04 2.99 -13.97
CA ILE A 76 -8.16 1.70 -13.27
C ILE A 76 -9.58 1.56 -12.73
N LEU A 77 -10.08 2.56 -11.99
CA LEU A 77 -11.45 2.54 -11.46
C LEU A 77 -12.50 2.42 -12.55
N LYS A 78 -12.38 3.20 -13.63
CA LYS A 78 -13.29 3.11 -14.78
C LYS A 78 -13.28 1.71 -15.43
N THR A 79 -12.12 1.08 -15.48
CA THR A 79 -11.95 -0.26 -16.06
C THR A 79 -12.58 -1.33 -15.16
N ILE A 80 -12.31 -1.29 -13.85
CA ILE A 80 -12.86 -2.24 -12.89
C ILE A 80 -14.38 -2.10 -12.79
N THR A 81 -14.90 -0.87 -12.70
CA THR A 81 -16.36 -0.66 -12.65
C THR A 81 -17.08 -1.14 -13.90
N ARG A 82 -16.43 -1.14 -15.07
CA ARG A 82 -17.01 -1.65 -16.32
C ARG A 82 -16.90 -3.16 -16.45
N LEU A 83 -15.76 -3.75 -16.09
CA LEU A 83 -15.46 -5.16 -16.33
C LEU A 83 -15.71 -6.07 -15.12
N HIS A 84 -15.95 -5.49 -13.94
CA HIS A 84 -15.97 -6.18 -12.64
C HIS A 84 -14.72 -7.04 -12.37
N LYS A 85 -13.61 -6.75 -13.05
CA LYS A 85 -12.34 -7.49 -12.94
C LYS A 85 -11.16 -6.53 -13.05
N ALA A 86 -10.10 -6.80 -12.27
CA ALA A 86 -8.84 -6.08 -12.34
C ALA A 86 -8.04 -6.48 -13.60
N PRO A 87 -7.56 -5.52 -14.41
CA PRO A 87 -6.75 -5.79 -15.60
C PRO A 87 -5.28 -6.04 -15.21
N ILE A 88 -5.00 -7.15 -14.52
CA ILE A 88 -3.71 -7.44 -13.85
C ILE A 88 -2.49 -7.26 -14.79
N GLU A 89 -2.63 -7.63 -16.07
CA GLU A 89 -1.55 -7.54 -17.08
C GLU A 89 -1.11 -6.10 -17.39
N LEU A 90 -1.95 -5.11 -17.09
CA LEU A 90 -1.68 -3.69 -17.36
C LEU A 90 -1.22 -2.92 -16.12
N LEU A 91 -1.21 -3.58 -14.96
CA LEU A 91 -0.96 -2.96 -13.66
C LEU A 91 0.48 -3.23 -13.20
N ALA A 92 1.05 -2.24 -12.51
CA ALA A 92 2.24 -2.49 -11.70
C ALA A 92 1.87 -3.32 -10.46
N ASN A 93 2.87 -3.91 -9.80
CA ASN A 93 2.66 -4.79 -8.63
C ASN A 93 1.86 -4.13 -7.51
N GLU A 94 2.16 -2.85 -7.23
CA GLU A 94 1.51 -2.06 -6.20
C GLU A 94 0.03 -1.81 -6.54
N GLU A 95 -0.25 -1.52 -7.80
CA GLU A 95 -1.62 -1.31 -8.30
C GLU A 95 -2.44 -2.60 -8.25
N ALA A 96 -1.85 -3.72 -8.71
CA ALA A 96 -2.50 -5.02 -8.69
C ALA A 96 -2.94 -5.41 -7.26
N LYS A 97 -2.03 -5.24 -6.29
CA LYS A 97 -2.30 -5.50 -4.87
C LYS A 97 -3.41 -4.62 -4.30
N MET A 98 -3.45 -3.33 -4.67
CA MET A 98 -4.55 -2.44 -4.27
C MET A 98 -5.89 -2.86 -4.90
N CYS A 99 -5.86 -3.30 -6.16
CA CYS A 99 -7.06 -3.73 -6.87
C CYS A 99 -7.68 -5.00 -6.27
N GLU A 100 -6.90 -5.94 -5.76
CA GLU A 100 -7.42 -7.13 -5.07
C GLU A 100 -8.36 -6.75 -3.91
N SER A 101 -7.94 -5.80 -3.09
CA SER A 101 -8.75 -5.29 -1.97
C SER A 101 -10.01 -4.58 -2.45
N PHE A 102 -9.89 -3.79 -3.52
CA PHE A 102 -11.03 -3.05 -4.09
C PHE A 102 -12.08 -3.97 -4.75
N VAL A 103 -11.66 -5.02 -5.45
CA VAL A 103 -12.58 -6.00 -6.05
C VAL A 103 -13.37 -6.73 -4.96
N GLY A 104 -12.72 -7.09 -3.84
CA GLY A 104 -13.40 -7.66 -2.68
C GLY A 104 -14.42 -6.70 -2.05
N PHE A 105 -14.09 -5.41 -1.95
CA PHE A 105 -15.04 -4.39 -1.49
C PHE A 105 -16.23 -4.22 -2.44
N ALA A 106 -15.98 -4.11 -3.74
CA ALA A 106 -17.02 -3.89 -4.74
C ALA A 106 -18.02 -5.06 -4.80
N SER A 107 -17.54 -6.31 -4.70
CA SER A 107 -18.41 -7.49 -4.67
C SER A 107 -19.25 -7.56 -3.39
N ALA A 108 -18.66 -7.23 -2.23
CA ALA A 108 -19.40 -7.15 -0.97
C ALA A 108 -20.49 -6.07 -1.01
N TYR A 109 -20.20 -4.91 -1.61
CA TYR A 109 -21.19 -3.84 -1.77
C TYR A 109 -22.33 -4.25 -2.71
N GLU A 110 -22.02 -4.92 -3.82
CA GLU A 110 -23.02 -5.43 -4.76
C GLU A 110 -23.92 -6.48 -4.09
N GLN A 111 -23.35 -7.40 -3.29
CA GLN A 111 -24.12 -8.38 -2.53
C GLN A 111 -25.00 -7.72 -1.48
N PHE A 112 -24.47 -6.71 -0.77
CA PHE A 112 -25.26 -5.91 0.17
C PHE A 112 -26.45 -5.23 -0.52
N ALA A 113 -26.24 -4.60 -1.68
CA ALA A 113 -27.31 -3.98 -2.46
C ALA A 113 -28.38 -5.00 -2.87
N LYS A 114 -27.98 -6.19 -3.35
CA LYS A 114 -28.91 -7.28 -3.69
C LYS A 114 -29.72 -7.75 -2.48
N ASN A 115 -29.08 -7.94 -1.33
CA ASN A 115 -29.75 -8.36 -0.10
C ASN A 115 -30.77 -7.31 0.35
N LEU A 116 -30.41 -6.03 0.28
CA LEU A 116 -31.31 -4.92 0.62
C LEU A 116 -32.53 -4.89 -0.29
N MET A 117 -32.34 -5.07 -1.60
CA MET A 117 -33.45 -5.14 -2.56
C MET A 117 -34.36 -6.37 -2.34
N GLN A 118 -33.84 -7.42 -1.70
CA GLN A 118 -34.60 -8.62 -1.32
C GLN A 118 -35.23 -8.52 0.08
N GLY A 119 -35.10 -7.37 0.78
CA GLY A 119 -35.64 -7.18 2.13
C GLY A 119 -34.82 -7.81 3.26
N HIS A 120 -33.59 -8.26 2.98
CA HIS A 120 -32.71 -8.85 3.97
C HIS A 120 -31.68 -7.81 4.46
N GLN A 121 -31.70 -7.50 5.76
CA GLN A 121 -30.65 -6.71 6.41
C GLN A 121 -29.59 -7.67 6.98
N ALA A 122 -28.51 -7.92 6.25
CA ALA A 122 -27.36 -8.64 6.80
C ALA A 122 -26.48 -7.68 7.62
N PRO A 123 -25.98 -8.07 8.81
CA PRO A 123 -24.99 -7.28 9.54
C PRO A 123 -23.69 -7.22 8.73
N ILE A 124 -23.31 -6.03 8.26
CA ILE A 124 -22.07 -5.83 7.53
C ILE A 124 -20.91 -5.94 8.52
N THR A 125 -20.22 -7.08 8.53
CA THR A 125 -18.97 -7.23 9.27
C THR A 125 -17.84 -6.77 8.35
N VAL A 126 -17.44 -5.50 8.48
CA VAL A 126 -16.24 -4.98 7.80
C VAL A 126 -15.03 -5.51 8.56
N THR A 127 -14.47 -6.62 8.10
CA THR A 127 -13.18 -7.11 8.61
C THR A 127 -12.10 -6.20 8.04
N VAL A 128 -11.76 -5.14 8.77
CA VAL A 128 -10.54 -4.37 8.48
C VAL A 128 -9.37 -5.32 8.70
N ILE A 129 -8.78 -5.80 7.60
CA ILE A 129 -7.51 -6.54 7.68
C ILE A 129 -6.47 -5.52 8.12
N GLN A 130 -6.26 -5.40 9.43
CA GLN A 130 -5.08 -4.74 9.96
C GLN A 130 -3.88 -5.58 9.52
N THR A 131 -3.16 -5.13 8.50
CA THR A 131 -1.79 -5.61 8.26
C THR A 131 -0.98 -5.22 9.48
N LYS A 132 -0.75 -6.17 10.39
CA LYS A 132 0.20 -6.01 11.50
C LYS A 132 1.55 -5.55 10.92
N PRO A 133 2.22 -4.56 11.52
CA PRO A 133 3.62 -4.31 11.22
C PRO A 133 4.43 -5.51 11.72
N VAL A 134 5.12 -6.18 10.81
CA VAL A 134 6.14 -7.18 11.16
C VAL A 134 7.32 -6.41 11.72
N ILE A 135 7.35 -6.26 13.05
CA ILE A 135 8.57 -5.89 13.76
C ILE A 135 9.37 -7.17 13.91
N GLN A 136 10.43 -7.32 13.12
CA GLN A 136 11.47 -8.31 13.36
C GLN A 136 12.31 -7.82 14.54
N THR A 137 12.13 -8.44 15.70
CA THR A 137 13.05 -8.27 16.83
C THR A 137 14.18 -9.30 16.67
N PRO A 138 15.47 -8.92 16.76
CA PRO A 138 16.58 -9.85 16.57
C PRO A 138 16.69 -10.85 17.72
N GLU A 139 16.95 -12.10 17.33
CA GLU A 139 17.25 -13.23 18.20
C GLU A 139 18.67 -13.13 18.79
N ALA A 140 18.80 -13.21 20.11
CA ALA A 140 20.03 -13.59 20.82
C ALA A 140 19.68 -13.99 22.29
N PRO A 141 20.54 -14.75 23.00
CA PRO A 141 20.65 -16.20 22.92
C PRO A 141 20.21 -16.88 24.24
N LYS A 142 19.95 -18.19 24.17
CA LYS A 142 19.63 -19.06 25.33
C LYS A 142 20.78 -19.12 26.34
N PRO A 143 20.46 -19.27 27.64
CA PRO A 143 21.26 -20.12 28.51
C PRO A 143 20.44 -21.26 29.15
N GLU A 144 21.14 -22.36 29.37
CA GLU A 144 20.69 -23.68 29.85
C GLU A 144 20.53 -23.80 31.38
N PHE A 145 19.69 -24.79 31.78
CA PHE A 145 19.82 -25.71 32.94
C PHE A 145 19.64 -25.15 34.39
N LYS A 146 18.93 -25.72 35.40
CA LYS A 146 18.38 -27.04 35.82
C LYS A 146 17.17 -26.85 36.82
N PRO A 147 16.39 -27.91 37.18
CA PRO A 147 15.13 -27.85 37.97
C PRO A 147 15.34 -28.22 39.47
N PRO A 148 14.32 -28.50 40.31
CA PRO A 148 12.92 -28.01 40.46
C PRO A 148 12.64 -27.49 41.91
N THR A 149 11.45 -26.95 42.20
CA THR A 149 10.74 -27.21 43.48
C THR A 149 9.28 -26.77 43.46
N HIS A 150 8.44 -27.67 43.96
CA HIS A 150 6.99 -27.54 44.13
C HIS A 150 6.65 -26.51 45.21
N VAL A 151 5.81 -25.51 44.94
CA VAL A 151 5.06 -24.81 45.99
C VAL A 151 3.65 -24.49 45.51
N THR A 152 2.69 -25.18 46.11
CA THR A 152 1.25 -24.94 46.00
C THR A 152 0.88 -23.63 46.71
N HIS A 153 0.28 -22.68 46.00
CA HIS A 153 -0.47 -21.59 46.63
C HIS A 153 -1.94 -21.61 46.21
N LYS A 154 -2.78 -21.59 47.25
CA LYS A 154 -4.22 -21.82 47.25
C LYS A 154 -4.95 -20.69 46.49
N ARG A 155 -5.86 -21.08 45.60
CA ARG A 155 -6.80 -20.20 44.91
C ARG A 155 -7.80 -19.63 45.94
N LEU A 156 -7.67 -18.35 46.30
CA LEU A 156 -8.72 -17.62 47.02
C LEU A 156 -9.59 -16.86 46.01
N THR A 157 -10.81 -17.36 45.81
CA THR A 157 -11.88 -16.67 45.08
C THR A 157 -12.59 -15.72 46.05
N LEU A 158 -12.37 -14.42 45.93
CA LEU A 158 -13.19 -13.40 46.59
C LEU A 158 -14.39 -13.06 45.71
N ARG A 159 -15.61 -13.34 46.20
CA ARG A 159 -16.86 -12.89 45.59
C ARG A 159 -17.24 -11.55 46.20
N PHE A 160 -17.30 -10.50 45.37
CA PHE A 160 -17.86 -9.22 45.78
C PHE A 160 -19.38 -9.25 45.62
N THR A 161 -20.12 -9.14 46.72
CA THR A 161 -21.55 -8.82 46.70
C THR A 161 -21.69 -7.30 46.68
N LYS A 162 -22.16 -6.76 45.57
CA LYS A 162 -22.53 -5.34 45.44
C LYS A 162 -23.92 -5.16 46.04
N ALA A 163 -24.02 -4.45 47.17
CA ALA A 163 -25.28 -3.95 47.69
C ALA A 163 -25.62 -2.62 46.99
N ILE A 164 -26.84 -2.51 46.50
CA ILE A 164 -27.45 -1.30 45.91
C ILE A 164 -28.47 -0.80 46.94
N PRO A 165 -28.51 0.52 47.19
CA PRO A 165 -29.75 1.26 47.00
C PRO A 165 -29.60 2.35 45.93
#